data_AF-A0A812KMY5-F1
#
_entry.id   AF-A0A812KMY5-F1
#
_cell.length_a   1.000
_cell.length_b   1.000
_cell.length_c   1.000
_cell.angle_alpha   90.00
_cell.angle_beta   90.00
_cell.angle_gamma   90.00
#
_symmetry.space_group_name_H-M   'P 1'
#
loop_
_entity.id
_entity.type
_entity.pdbx_description
1 polymer ?
#
loop_
_entity_poly.entity_id
_entity_poly.type
_entity_poly.pdbx_seq_one_letter_code
_entity_poly.pdbx_strand_id
1 'polypeptide(L)'
;MGNSLRLSQRGGSGCCRRRRLEHISVKVTSGRADVLVPRNVIPGLTKVVMKDQGKVSAFPLPKEAAPGDVLRIAFEQEQGWRCVVVRPGEARCLRAMVPGDAVPGVSEVLVKAPEGMLSMLVPAAAMPGDTLVFTKGLASGWTCQIQRQHRDLAAPSPVDPSEDIQRHEELQRALCENSGYWNPKIQRASLNMLEVPGVVATAPVAEGEVLATCPHAYHVSPHLVRQLDPDLAVLAAMVGREAPADNQDIDILLVAMFLAGLLAQCTQDRARSGLDGVRGNILHSFAKVLLCETFALHPYRRAASDPASFRRSLTPSCEADLIERLSWGVLERYRLICVEKPPRYSSEEFLRAWLMVITRAFEVGGTRSTLVPGLDCFNHDPSRQCAKVRLDSSGDMCLEATRCITPGEEIFLEYGELSNPMLYRTYGFTLPTKVNIQSCLVLPNRVQRVLNHHLPSSHAGRLLQLDSSRLLPELRGLMQVRVLAWLLWLLQKHEKQQMSLRQTPLHGQTSEFRCLGDCSMALSNVEVSNDRTEVGGFWLSRLLKNHIQQTRTPETTHRVSLSDPVTFAEHGFFQC
;
A
#
# COMPACT_ATOMS: atom_id res chain seq x y z
N MET A 1 41.14 -20.89 -7.80
CA MET A 1 40.55 -20.92 -9.16
C MET A 1 39.12 -20.41 -9.06
N GLY A 2 38.88 -19.16 -9.44
CA GLY A 2 37.57 -18.51 -9.35
C GLY A 2 36.72 -18.78 -10.60
N ASN A 3 35.44 -19.12 -10.39
CA ASN A 3 34.46 -19.24 -11.46
C ASN A 3 33.39 -18.14 -11.30
N SER A 4 33.46 -17.15 -12.18
CA SER A 4 32.42 -16.16 -12.43
C SER A 4 31.41 -16.72 -13.45
N LEU A 5 30.12 -16.56 -13.17
CA LEU A 5 29.01 -16.94 -14.06
C LEU A 5 29.02 -16.09 -15.33
N ARG A 6 29.13 -16.73 -16.51
CA ARG A 6 28.80 -16.10 -17.81
C ARG A 6 27.37 -16.46 -18.21
N LEU A 7 26.49 -15.47 -18.30
CA LEU A 7 25.25 -15.55 -19.07
C LEU A 7 25.58 -15.29 -20.54
N SER A 8 25.50 -16.34 -21.37
CA SER A 8 25.65 -16.24 -22.82
C SER A 8 24.42 -15.55 -23.42
N GLN A 9 24.60 -14.32 -23.91
CA GLN A 9 23.61 -13.58 -24.69
C GLN A 9 23.93 -13.72 -26.18
N ARG A 10 22.98 -14.26 -26.97
CA ARG A 10 22.94 -14.03 -28.43
C ARG A 10 21.86 -12.99 -28.73
N GLY A 11 22.27 -11.91 -29.39
CA GLY A 11 21.43 -10.78 -29.77
C GLY A 11 20.50 -11.12 -30.94
N GLY A 12 19.25 -10.73 -30.80
CA GLY A 12 18.22 -10.80 -31.83
C GLY A 12 17.02 -9.97 -31.38
N SER A 13 16.73 -8.90 -32.12
CA SER A 13 15.67 -7.93 -31.86
C SER A 13 14.30 -8.48 -32.26
N GLY A 14 13.26 -8.14 -31.49
CA GLY A 14 11.88 -8.09 -31.98
C GLY A 14 10.90 -9.05 -31.30
N CYS A 15 9.88 -8.45 -30.67
CA CYS A 15 8.73 -9.07 -30.00
C CYS A 15 9.05 -9.72 -28.64
N CYS A 16 8.40 -9.24 -27.56
CA CYS A 16 8.48 -9.81 -26.21
C CYS A 16 7.86 -11.21 -26.13
N ARG A 17 8.41 -12.18 -26.87
CA ARG A 17 8.25 -13.60 -26.57
C ARG A 17 8.95 -13.82 -25.23
N ARG A 18 8.16 -13.91 -24.16
CA ARG A 18 8.67 -14.32 -22.84
C ARG A 18 9.50 -15.58 -23.04
N ARG A 19 10.82 -15.47 -22.86
CA ARG A 19 11.72 -16.60 -23.05
C ARG A 19 11.35 -17.68 -22.05
N ARG A 20 11.08 -18.87 -22.58
CA ARG A 20 10.81 -20.07 -21.81
C ARG A 20 12.02 -20.39 -20.96
N LEU A 21 11.81 -20.65 -19.68
CA LEU A 21 12.87 -21.07 -18.78
C LEU A 21 13.10 -22.57 -18.98
N GLU A 22 14.26 -22.95 -19.51
CA GLU A 22 14.58 -24.36 -19.76
C GLU A 22 14.99 -25.10 -18.48
N HIS A 23 15.58 -24.39 -17.53
CA HIS A 23 16.03 -24.98 -16.26
C HIS A 23 15.86 -24.02 -15.07
N ILE A 24 15.46 -24.57 -13.93
CA ILE A 24 15.48 -23.93 -12.61
C ILE A 24 16.74 -24.44 -11.89
N SER A 25 17.69 -23.56 -11.57
CA SER A 25 18.87 -23.96 -10.78
C SER A 25 18.57 -23.89 -9.29
N VAL A 26 18.82 -24.97 -8.57
CA VAL A 26 18.57 -25.09 -7.13
C VAL A 26 19.88 -25.42 -6.41
N LYS A 27 20.19 -24.65 -5.38
CA LYS A 27 21.30 -24.95 -4.46
C LYS A 27 20.73 -25.77 -3.31
N VAL A 28 21.25 -26.98 -3.12
CA VAL A 28 20.82 -27.84 -2.02
C VAL A 28 21.73 -27.59 -0.81
N THR A 29 21.11 -27.43 0.36
CA THR A 29 21.84 -27.31 1.63
C THR A 29 21.36 -28.42 2.56
N SER A 30 22.28 -29.25 3.06
CA SER A 30 21.96 -30.36 3.98
C SER A 30 20.93 -31.35 3.42
N GLY A 31 21.03 -31.68 2.12
CA GLY A 31 20.14 -32.64 1.47
C GLY A 31 18.69 -32.15 1.27
N ARG A 32 18.41 -30.85 1.48
CA ARG A 32 17.10 -30.25 1.25
C ARG A 32 17.18 -28.93 0.49
N ALA A 33 16.15 -28.64 -0.30
CA ALA A 33 15.95 -27.34 -0.93
C ALA A 33 14.47 -27.09 -1.17
N ASP A 34 14.03 -25.86 -0.94
CA ASP A 34 12.71 -25.38 -1.34
C ASP A 34 12.92 -24.37 -2.48
N VAL A 35 12.29 -24.60 -3.64
CA VAL A 35 12.37 -23.66 -4.77
C VAL A 35 10.98 -23.25 -5.25
N LEU A 36 10.79 -21.94 -5.41
CA LEU A 36 9.58 -21.39 -6.00
C LEU A 36 9.52 -21.70 -7.49
N VAL A 37 8.38 -22.20 -7.96
CA VAL A 37 8.08 -22.41 -9.38
C VAL A 37 7.84 -21.05 -10.07
N PRO A 38 8.74 -20.59 -10.97
CA PRO A 38 8.61 -19.30 -11.66
C PRO A 38 7.45 -19.26 -12.67
N ARG A 39 6.99 -18.06 -13.06
CA ARG A 39 5.88 -17.88 -14.03
C ARG A 39 6.17 -18.33 -15.46
N ASN A 40 7.43 -18.54 -15.82
CA ASN A 40 7.87 -18.84 -17.19
C ASN A 40 8.40 -20.28 -17.38
N VAL A 41 8.08 -21.17 -16.45
CA VAL A 41 8.38 -22.61 -16.55
C VAL A 41 7.22 -23.38 -17.14
N ILE A 42 7.52 -24.54 -17.71
CA ILE A 42 6.51 -25.46 -18.25
C ILE A 42 6.62 -26.78 -17.48
N PRO A 43 5.61 -27.14 -16.67
CA PRO A 43 5.54 -28.41 -15.95
C PRO A 43 5.77 -29.60 -16.87
N GLY A 44 6.54 -30.58 -16.40
CA GLY A 44 6.98 -31.76 -17.16
C GLY A 44 8.10 -31.52 -18.17
N LEU A 45 8.43 -30.26 -18.50
CA LEU A 45 9.44 -29.96 -19.54
C LEU A 45 10.61 -29.11 -19.04
N THR A 46 10.37 -28.10 -18.21
CA THR A 46 11.44 -27.36 -17.54
C THR A 46 12.17 -28.30 -16.59
N LYS A 47 13.50 -28.30 -16.59
CA LYS A 47 14.30 -29.16 -15.70
C LYS A 47 14.62 -28.45 -14.39
N VAL A 48 14.48 -29.13 -13.27
CA VAL A 48 15.05 -28.68 -12.00
C VAL A 48 16.47 -29.21 -11.94
N VAL A 49 17.45 -28.32 -11.92
CA VAL A 49 18.88 -28.64 -11.92
C VAL A 49 19.43 -28.32 -10.54
N MET A 50 19.83 -29.36 -9.81
CA MET A 50 20.41 -29.25 -8.49
C MET A 50 21.92 -29.39 -8.54
N LYS A 51 22.61 -28.61 -7.72
CA LYS A 51 24.04 -28.80 -7.44
C LYS A 51 24.21 -29.09 -5.95
N ASP A 52 24.75 -30.26 -5.65
CA ASP A 52 25.06 -30.69 -4.28
C ASP A 52 26.46 -31.30 -4.24
N GLN A 53 27.35 -30.75 -3.42
CA GLN A 53 28.75 -31.20 -3.27
C GLN A 53 29.50 -31.46 -4.60
N GLY A 54 29.26 -30.63 -5.62
CA GLY A 54 29.89 -30.76 -6.94
C GLY A 54 29.21 -31.76 -7.89
N LYS A 55 28.25 -32.56 -7.41
CA LYS A 55 27.41 -33.42 -8.26
C LYS A 55 26.22 -32.61 -8.78
N VAL A 56 25.98 -32.70 -10.09
CA VAL A 56 24.82 -32.08 -10.75
C VAL A 56 23.77 -33.15 -10.99
N SER A 57 22.56 -32.92 -10.52
CA SER A 57 21.40 -33.78 -10.80
C SER A 57 20.31 -32.96 -11.47
N ALA A 58 19.59 -33.54 -12.43
CA ALA A 58 18.50 -32.86 -13.10
C ALA A 58 17.31 -33.78 -13.29
N PHE A 59 16.11 -33.30 -12.99
CA PHE A 59 14.86 -34.03 -13.23
C PHE A 59 13.80 -33.07 -13.79
N PRO A 60 12.81 -33.56 -14.56
CA PRO A 60 11.75 -32.71 -15.06
C PRO A 60 10.91 -32.15 -13.89
N LEU A 61 10.55 -30.87 -13.99
CA LEU A 61 9.58 -30.25 -13.09
C LEU A 61 8.31 -31.13 -13.03
N PRO A 62 7.76 -31.47 -11.85
CA PRO A 62 6.55 -32.29 -11.77
C PRO A 62 5.42 -31.69 -12.62
N LYS A 63 4.62 -32.54 -13.28
CA LYS A 63 3.59 -32.09 -14.22
C LYS A 63 2.47 -31.31 -13.53
N GLU A 64 2.27 -31.59 -12.26
CA GLU A 64 1.26 -31.02 -11.37
C GLU A 64 1.69 -29.71 -10.69
N ALA A 65 2.95 -29.29 -10.90
CA ALA A 65 3.45 -28.01 -10.41
C ALA A 65 2.85 -26.85 -11.22
N ALA A 66 2.50 -25.75 -10.57
CA ALA A 66 2.05 -24.51 -11.19
C ALA A 66 2.94 -23.34 -10.76
N PRO A 67 3.05 -22.27 -11.58
CA PRO A 67 3.67 -21.03 -11.14
C PRO A 67 3.16 -20.56 -9.77
N GLY A 68 4.07 -20.37 -8.82
CA GLY A 68 3.75 -20.00 -7.44
C GLY A 68 3.82 -21.15 -6.44
N ASP A 69 3.83 -22.41 -6.88
CA ASP A 69 4.06 -23.57 -6.01
C ASP A 69 5.49 -23.57 -5.45
N VAL A 70 5.70 -24.27 -4.33
CA VAL A 70 7.03 -24.53 -3.78
C VAL A 70 7.38 -25.99 -4.07
N LEU A 71 8.48 -26.22 -4.77
CA LEU A 71 9.04 -27.55 -4.91
C LEU A 71 9.90 -27.82 -3.69
N ARG A 72 9.47 -28.77 -2.86
CA ARG A 72 10.28 -29.28 -1.76
C ARG A 72 11.07 -30.47 -2.25
N ILE A 73 12.39 -30.29 -2.31
CA ILE A 73 13.32 -31.28 -2.80
C ILE A 73 14.13 -31.81 -1.62
N ALA A 74 14.12 -33.11 -1.42
CA ALA A 74 14.84 -33.77 -0.34
C ALA A 74 15.56 -35.02 -0.87
N PHE A 75 16.75 -35.30 -0.35
CA PHE A 75 17.44 -36.56 -0.59
C PHE A 75 16.96 -37.61 0.42
N GLU A 76 16.37 -38.69 -0.07
CA GLU A 76 15.99 -39.85 0.73
C GLU A 76 16.99 -40.98 0.41
N GLN A 77 17.60 -41.60 1.43
CA GLN A 77 18.73 -42.53 1.25
C GLN A 77 18.43 -43.69 0.30
N GLU A 78 17.19 -44.17 0.27
CA GLU A 78 16.77 -45.31 -0.54
C GLU A 78 16.20 -44.92 -1.91
N GLN A 79 15.62 -43.73 -2.05
CA GLN A 79 14.87 -43.29 -3.24
C GLN A 79 15.60 -42.22 -4.06
N GLY A 80 16.72 -41.71 -3.54
CA GLY A 80 17.43 -40.59 -4.12
C GLY A 80 16.71 -39.27 -3.91
N TRP A 81 16.80 -38.37 -4.89
CA TRP A 81 16.14 -37.07 -4.80
C TRP A 81 14.64 -37.19 -5.04
N ARG A 82 13.87 -36.81 -4.03
CA ARG A 82 12.41 -36.67 -4.11
C ARG A 82 12.04 -35.21 -4.26
N CYS A 83 11.19 -34.91 -5.23
CA CYS A 83 10.60 -33.59 -5.40
C CYS A 83 9.09 -33.68 -5.15
N VAL A 84 8.61 -32.93 -4.17
CA VAL A 84 7.19 -32.84 -3.85
C VAL A 84 6.73 -31.42 -4.18
N VAL A 85 5.63 -31.32 -4.93
CA VAL A 85 4.96 -30.04 -5.14
C VAL A 85 4.20 -29.71 -3.86
N VAL A 86 4.75 -28.83 -3.05
CA VAL A 86 4.06 -28.24 -1.92
C VAL A 86 3.28 -27.07 -2.48
N ARG A 87 2.00 -27.33 -2.73
CA ARG A 87 1.05 -26.25 -2.97
C ARG A 87 0.91 -25.50 -1.64
N PRO A 88 0.97 -24.16 -1.63
CA PRO A 88 0.76 -23.36 -0.43
C PRO A 88 -0.61 -23.57 0.28
N GLY A 89 -1.44 -24.53 -0.13
CA GLY A 89 -2.82 -24.72 0.31
C GLY A 89 -3.18 -26.06 0.95
N GLU A 90 -2.26 -26.99 1.24
CA GLU A 90 -2.63 -28.30 1.85
C GLU A 90 -2.79 -28.27 3.38
N ALA A 91 -2.20 -27.29 4.06
CA ALA A 91 -2.66 -26.86 5.39
C ALA A 91 -3.34 -25.50 5.20
N ARG A 92 -4.66 -25.48 4.99
CA ARG A 92 -5.43 -24.24 4.87
C ARG A 92 -5.49 -23.55 6.23
N CYS A 93 -4.43 -22.82 6.53
CA CYS A 93 -4.31 -21.91 7.65
C CYS A 93 -4.85 -20.56 7.16
N LEU A 94 -6.14 -20.28 7.39
CA LEU A 94 -6.65 -18.93 7.15
C LEU A 94 -6.32 -18.06 8.35
N ARG A 95 -6.18 -16.76 8.11
CA ARG A 95 -5.82 -15.82 9.18
C ARG A 95 -6.69 -14.59 9.09
N ALA A 96 -7.10 -14.09 10.25
CA ALA A 96 -7.80 -12.82 10.33
C ALA A 96 -7.47 -12.10 11.63
N MET A 97 -7.38 -10.78 11.53
CA MET A 97 -7.27 -9.92 12.71
C MET A 97 -8.59 -9.87 13.45
N VAL A 98 -8.53 -9.82 14.79
CA VAL A 98 -9.64 -9.36 15.63
C VAL A 98 -9.74 -7.83 15.53
N PRO A 99 -10.82 -7.26 14.95
CA PRO A 99 -10.96 -5.81 14.79
C PRO A 99 -10.91 -5.02 16.11
N GLY A 100 -10.49 -3.76 16.03
CA GLY A 100 -10.44 -2.78 17.11
C GLY A 100 -11.75 -2.60 17.90
N ASP A 101 -12.88 -2.76 17.23
CA ASP A 101 -14.24 -2.67 17.77
C ASP A 101 -14.90 -4.02 18.06
N ALA A 102 -14.16 -5.12 17.90
CA ALA A 102 -14.71 -6.43 18.19
C ALA A 102 -14.97 -6.60 19.69
N VAL A 103 -16.17 -7.08 20.02
CA VAL A 103 -16.55 -7.52 21.35
C VAL A 103 -16.35 -9.03 21.42
N PRO A 104 -15.40 -9.53 22.23
CA PRO A 104 -15.14 -10.96 22.35
C PRO A 104 -16.40 -11.75 22.74
N GLY A 105 -16.64 -12.87 22.08
CA GLY A 105 -17.83 -13.71 22.26
C GLY A 105 -19.10 -13.21 21.54
N VAL A 106 -19.09 -12.00 20.97
CA VAL A 106 -20.28 -11.39 20.34
C VAL A 106 -20.03 -11.05 18.88
N SER A 107 -18.90 -10.41 18.58
CA SER A 107 -18.58 -10.01 17.21
C SER A 107 -18.19 -11.21 16.35
N GLU A 108 -18.47 -11.11 15.05
CA GLU A 108 -18.03 -12.08 14.05
C GLU A 108 -16.90 -11.51 13.19
N VAL A 109 -15.95 -12.36 12.82
CA VAL A 109 -14.91 -12.08 11.83
C VAL A 109 -15.20 -12.89 10.56
N LEU A 110 -15.15 -12.19 9.43
CA LEU A 110 -15.36 -12.78 8.11
C LEU A 110 -14.01 -13.02 7.44
N VAL A 111 -13.77 -14.26 7.00
CA VAL A 111 -12.52 -14.68 6.36
C VAL A 111 -12.83 -15.34 5.03
N LYS A 112 -12.15 -14.94 3.96
CA LYS A 112 -12.34 -15.55 2.64
C LYS A 112 -11.61 -16.89 2.59
N ALA A 113 -12.37 -17.98 2.68
CA ALA A 113 -11.90 -19.34 2.44
C ALA A 113 -12.03 -19.68 0.94
N PRO A 114 -11.34 -20.73 0.45
CA PRO A 114 -11.53 -21.22 -0.92
C PRO A 114 -12.98 -21.64 -1.22
N GLU A 115 -13.71 -22.11 -0.21
CA GLU A 115 -15.11 -22.56 -0.32
C GLU A 115 -16.13 -21.42 -0.17
N GLY A 116 -15.69 -20.19 0.12
CA GLY A 116 -16.58 -19.05 0.35
C GLY A 116 -16.17 -18.21 1.55
N MET A 117 -17.07 -17.34 2.03
CA MET A 117 -16.82 -16.56 3.24
C MET A 117 -17.09 -17.42 4.48
N LEU A 118 -16.08 -17.59 5.32
CA LEU A 118 -16.18 -18.19 6.64
C LEU A 118 -16.52 -17.08 7.65
N SER A 119 -17.67 -17.17 8.31
CA SER A 119 -17.97 -16.33 9.49
C SER A 119 -17.64 -17.08 10.76
N MET A 120 -16.98 -16.43 11.70
CA MET A 120 -16.69 -17.01 13.00
C MET A 120 -16.80 -15.99 14.12
N LEU A 121 -17.44 -16.38 15.22
CA LEU A 121 -17.45 -15.59 16.45
C LEU A 121 -16.02 -15.39 16.96
N VAL A 122 -15.69 -14.16 17.33
CA VAL A 122 -14.45 -13.83 18.02
C VAL A 122 -14.44 -14.59 19.33
N PRO A 123 -13.44 -15.45 19.60
CA PRO A 123 -13.37 -16.17 20.87
C PRO A 123 -13.37 -15.20 22.06
N ALA A 124 -14.04 -15.56 23.16
CA ALA A 124 -14.12 -14.70 24.36
C ALA A 124 -12.74 -14.33 24.95
N ALA A 125 -11.71 -15.15 24.70
CA ALA A 125 -10.34 -14.92 25.14
C ALA A 125 -9.49 -14.08 24.17
N ALA A 126 -10.01 -13.77 22.98
CA ALA A 126 -9.30 -12.98 21.99
C ALA A 126 -9.44 -11.48 22.31
N MET A 127 -8.40 -10.71 22.02
CA MET A 127 -8.41 -9.26 22.17
C MET A 127 -8.29 -8.58 20.80
N PRO A 128 -8.77 -7.34 20.64
CA PRO A 128 -8.48 -6.54 19.45
C PRO A 128 -6.97 -6.51 19.13
N GLY A 129 -6.65 -6.75 17.86
CA GLY A 129 -5.29 -6.91 17.34
C GLY A 129 -4.72 -8.33 17.36
N ASP A 130 -5.34 -9.28 18.09
CA ASP A 130 -4.94 -10.69 18.00
C ASP A 130 -5.18 -11.25 16.59
N THR A 131 -4.39 -12.25 16.19
CA THR A 131 -4.62 -13.00 14.95
C THR A 131 -5.37 -14.28 15.25
N LEU A 132 -6.55 -14.44 14.67
CA LEU A 132 -7.28 -15.70 14.63
C LEU A 132 -6.72 -16.57 13.51
N VAL A 133 -6.28 -17.77 13.87
CA VAL A 133 -5.71 -18.76 12.96
C VAL A 133 -6.72 -19.89 12.79
N PHE A 134 -7.27 -20.01 11.59
CA PHE A 134 -8.27 -21.03 11.27
C PHE A 134 -7.60 -22.19 10.55
N THR A 135 -7.76 -23.40 11.09
CA THR A 135 -7.23 -24.62 10.49
C THR A 135 -8.38 -25.54 10.13
N LYS A 136 -8.46 -25.96 8.86
CA LYS A 136 -9.48 -26.93 8.43
C LYS A 136 -9.03 -28.35 8.78
N GLY A 137 -9.69 -28.97 9.74
CA GLY A 137 -9.52 -30.40 10.05
C GLY A 137 -10.16 -31.28 8.97
N LEU A 138 -9.60 -32.47 8.74
CA LEU A 138 -10.13 -33.43 7.76
C LEU A 138 -11.56 -33.90 8.11
N ALA A 139 -11.89 -33.98 9.40
CA ALA A 139 -13.19 -34.46 9.88
C ALA A 139 -13.95 -33.45 10.76
N SER A 140 -13.25 -32.51 11.42
CA SER A 140 -13.81 -31.66 12.48
C SER A 140 -14.22 -30.24 12.04
N GLY A 141 -14.25 -29.96 10.73
CA GLY A 141 -14.52 -28.62 10.23
C GLY A 141 -13.37 -27.64 10.51
N TRP A 142 -13.68 -26.35 10.60
CA TRP A 142 -12.70 -25.31 10.92
C TRP A 142 -12.51 -25.19 12.44
N THR A 143 -11.26 -25.26 12.89
CA THR A 143 -10.87 -24.89 14.26
C THR A 143 -10.23 -23.51 14.26
N CYS A 144 -10.35 -22.77 15.36
CA CYS A 144 -9.75 -21.44 15.52
C CYS A 144 -8.80 -21.43 16.72
N GLN A 145 -7.58 -20.96 16.49
CA GLN A 145 -6.59 -20.71 17.52
C GLN A 145 -6.33 -19.21 17.62
N ILE A 146 -6.23 -18.69 18.85
CA ILE A 146 -5.87 -17.30 19.09
C ILE A 146 -4.35 -17.21 19.12
N GLN A 147 -3.79 -16.41 18.22
CA GLN A 147 -2.38 -16.07 18.24
C GLN A 147 -2.22 -14.64 18.73
N ARG A 148 -1.76 -14.50 19.97
CA ARG A 148 -1.53 -13.20 20.59
C ARG A 148 -0.42 -12.45 19.89
N GLN A 149 -0.64 -11.16 19.65
CA GLN A 149 0.36 -10.30 19.05
C GLN A 149 1.42 -9.92 20.09
N HIS A 150 2.70 -10.17 19.80
CA HIS A 150 3.79 -9.61 20.61
C HIS A 150 3.92 -8.12 20.27
N ARG A 151 3.72 -7.25 21.28
CA ARG A 151 3.55 -5.80 21.13
C ARG A 151 4.80 -4.99 21.48
N ASP A 152 6.00 -5.48 21.17
CA ASP A 152 7.15 -4.58 21.26
C ASP A 152 7.21 -3.70 20.00
N LEU A 153 6.39 -2.65 20.05
CA LEU A 153 6.26 -1.61 19.02
C LEU A 153 6.50 -0.23 19.63
N ALA A 154 7.16 -0.17 20.80
CA ALA A 154 7.57 1.09 21.38
C ALA A 154 8.43 1.86 20.37
N ALA A 155 8.12 3.13 20.15
CA ALA A 155 8.98 3.94 19.30
C ALA A 155 10.34 4.11 19.98
N PRO A 156 11.45 4.15 19.23
CA PRO A 156 12.72 4.56 19.79
C PRO A 156 12.62 5.99 20.34
N SER A 157 13.50 6.32 21.29
CA SER A 157 13.67 7.71 21.70
C SER A 157 14.08 8.57 20.50
N PRO A 158 13.59 9.82 20.40
CA PRO A 158 14.05 10.76 19.40
C PRO A 158 15.54 11.03 19.57
N VAL A 159 16.24 11.15 18.45
CA VAL A 159 17.65 11.56 18.40
C VAL A 159 17.74 13.07 18.61
N ASP A 160 18.83 13.54 19.22
CA ASP A 160 19.06 14.98 19.39
C ASP A 160 19.11 15.68 18.01
N PRO A 161 18.48 16.85 17.83
CA PRO A 161 18.49 17.55 16.54
C PRO A 161 19.90 17.82 15.99
N SER A 162 20.91 18.07 16.84
CA SER A 162 22.28 18.28 16.38
C SER A 162 22.93 17.00 15.85
N GLU A 163 22.62 15.85 16.45
CA GLU A 163 23.05 14.55 15.97
C GLU A 163 22.36 14.17 14.65
N ASP A 164 21.07 14.50 14.47
CA ASP A 164 20.38 14.33 13.18
C ASP A 164 21.06 15.13 12.06
N ILE A 165 21.35 16.41 12.31
CA ILE A 165 22.04 17.29 11.36
C ILE A 165 23.41 16.70 11.02
N GLN A 166 24.20 16.29 12.02
CA GLN A 166 25.53 15.72 11.80
C GLN A 166 25.47 14.46 10.92
N ARG A 167 24.54 13.54 11.18
CA ARG A 167 24.38 12.31 10.38
C ARG A 167 24.02 12.63 8.92
N HIS A 168 23.21 13.66 8.68
CA HIS A 168 22.89 14.12 7.33
C HIS A 168 24.12 14.72 6.63
N GLU A 169 24.90 15.56 7.31
CA GLU A 169 26.14 16.13 6.76
C GLU A 169 27.16 15.03 6.39
N GLU A 170 27.28 13.99 7.23
CA GLU A 170 28.13 12.83 6.94
C GLU A 170 27.66 12.07 5.69
N LEU A 171 26.35 11.87 5.53
CA LEU A 171 25.79 11.26 4.32
C LEU A 171 26.01 12.12 3.08
N GLN A 172 25.78 13.43 3.17
CA GLN A 172 25.98 14.38 2.07
C GLN A 172 27.43 14.40 1.62
N ARG A 173 28.39 14.48 2.56
CA ARG A 173 29.82 14.40 2.27
C ARG A 173 30.16 13.09 1.56
N ALA A 174 29.68 11.96 2.08
CA ALA A 174 29.91 10.65 1.48
C ALA A 174 29.33 10.54 0.06
N LEU A 175 28.18 11.16 -0.23
CA LEU A 175 27.62 11.22 -1.58
C LEU A 175 28.50 12.09 -2.50
N CYS A 176 28.89 13.30 -2.06
CA CYS A 176 29.72 14.21 -2.85
C CYS A 176 31.11 13.63 -3.20
N GLU A 177 31.73 12.92 -2.27
CA GLU A 177 33.01 12.21 -2.50
C GLU A 177 32.89 11.10 -3.55
N ASN A 178 31.66 10.67 -3.86
CA ASN A 178 31.37 9.50 -4.70
C ASN A 178 30.42 9.82 -5.86
N SER A 179 30.64 10.97 -6.52
CA SER A 179 29.91 11.42 -7.73
C SER A 179 28.47 11.90 -7.52
N GLY A 180 27.98 11.93 -6.28
CA GLY A 180 26.77 12.69 -5.95
C GLY A 180 27.05 14.19 -5.88
N TYR A 181 26.00 14.97 -5.72
CA TYR A 181 26.09 16.42 -5.58
C TYR A 181 25.14 16.90 -4.50
N TRP A 182 25.59 17.86 -3.72
CA TRP A 182 24.80 18.59 -2.74
C TRP A 182 25.15 20.07 -2.86
N ASN A 183 24.15 20.92 -3.13
CA ASN A 183 24.39 22.33 -3.38
C ASN A 183 24.87 23.01 -2.06
N PRO A 184 25.99 23.75 -2.06
CA PRO A 184 26.48 24.41 -0.85
C PRO A 184 25.55 25.54 -0.35
N LYS A 185 24.56 25.94 -1.14
CA LYS A 185 23.54 26.92 -0.79
C LYS A 185 22.34 26.34 -0.05
N ILE A 186 22.36 25.05 0.29
CA ILE A 186 21.28 24.39 1.02
C ILE A 186 21.83 23.58 2.20
N GLN A 187 21.08 23.48 3.29
CA GLN A 187 21.46 22.70 4.45
C GLN A 187 20.25 22.04 5.10
N ARG A 188 20.50 20.95 5.85
CA ARG A 188 19.50 20.36 6.74
C ARG A 188 19.31 21.31 7.93
N ALA A 189 18.08 21.70 8.23
CA ALA A 189 17.78 22.58 9.36
C ALA A 189 16.35 22.35 9.87
N SER A 190 16.12 22.71 11.13
CA SER A 190 14.77 22.81 11.70
C SER A 190 14.32 24.27 11.68
N LEU A 191 13.20 24.55 11.02
CA LEU A 191 12.55 25.86 11.11
C LEU A 191 11.42 25.79 12.13
N ASN A 192 11.16 26.90 12.83
CA ASN A 192 10.09 26.98 13.83
C ASN A 192 8.67 26.63 13.31
N MET A 193 8.47 26.59 11.99
CA MET A 193 7.16 26.28 11.40
C MET A 193 6.84 24.79 11.35
N LEU A 194 7.83 23.91 11.29
CA LEU A 194 7.64 22.47 11.25
C LEU A 194 8.39 21.84 12.43
N GLU A 195 7.73 20.94 13.15
CA GLU A 195 8.37 20.15 14.22
C GLU A 195 9.34 19.08 13.68
N VAL A 196 9.51 19.01 12.36
CA VAL A 196 10.39 18.07 11.66
C VAL A 196 11.45 18.83 10.88
N PRO A 197 12.72 18.38 10.91
CA PRO A 197 13.77 19.03 10.13
C PRO A 197 13.51 18.88 8.62
N GLY A 198 13.87 19.91 7.87
CA GLY A 198 13.76 20.00 6.41
C GLY A 198 15.06 20.48 5.78
N VAL A 199 14.99 20.93 4.53
CA VAL A 199 16.13 21.49 3.80
C VAL A 199 15.89 22.97 3.54
N VAL A 200 16.82 23.83 3.95
CA VAL A 200 16.67 25.29 3.89
C VAL A 200 17.77 25.88 3.01
N ALA A 201 17.41 26.88 2.21
CA ALA A 201 18.37 27.66 1.45
C ALA A 201 19.19 28.57 2.38
N THR A 202 20.52 28.49 2.32
CA THR A 202 21.46 29.36 3.05
C THR A 202 21.90 30.57 2.22
N ALA A 203 21.71 30.49 0.90
CA ALA A 203 22.01 31.55 -0.06
C ALA A 203 20.97 31.54 -1.20
N PRO A 204 20.89 32.59 -2.04
CA PRO A 204 19.92 32.63 -3.14
C PRO A 204 20.15 31.49 -4.15
N VAL A 205 19.11 30.71 -4.41
CA VAL A 205 19.10 29.63 -5.40
C VAL A 205 18.33 30.11 -6.62
N ALA A 206 18.90 29.96 -7.82
CA ALA A 206 18.25 30.33 -9.07
C ALA A 206 17.27 29.24 -9.54
N GLU A 207 16.26 29.64 -10.33
CA GLU A 207 15.43 28.68 -11.06
C GLU A 207 16.29 27.78 -11.97
N GLY A 208 16.01 26.48 -11.97
CA GLY A 208 16.75 25.47 -12.73
C GLY A 208 18.09 25.07 -12.10
N GLU A 209 18.50 25.70 -10.99
CA GLU A 209 19.71 25.32 -10.28
C GLU A 209 19.57 23.91 -9.69
N VAL A 210 20.60 23.07 -9.88
CA VAL A 210 20.65 21.73 -9.30
C VAL A 210 20.85 21.86 -7.80
N LEU A 211 19.99 21.20 -7.03
CA LEU A 211 20.00 21.21 -5.57
C LEU A 211 20.75 20.01 -5.01
N ALA A 212 20.47 18.82 -5.55
CA ALA A 212 21.11 17.58 -5.14
C ALA A 212 21.07 16.54 -6.26
N THR A 213 22.05 15.66 -6.31
CA THR A 213 22.02 14.46 -7.16
C THR A 213 22.44 13.22 -6.37
N CYS A 214 21.77 12.10 -6.63
CA CYS A 214 22.15 10.79 -6.10
C CYS A 214 22.30 9.79 -7.25
N PRO A 215 23.53 9.27 -7.47
CA PRO A 215 23.78 8.23 -8.45
C PRO A 215 22.91 6.99 -8.21
N HIS A 216 22.41 6.39 -9.28
CA HIS A 216 21.54 5.20 -9.22
C HIS A 216 22.22 4.00 -8.55
N ALA A 217 23.55 3.95 -8.58
CA ALA A 217 24.36 2.93 -7.94
C ALA A 217 24.19 2.89 -6.39
N TYR A 218 23.62 3.94 -5.79
CA TYR A 218 23.36 4.07 -4.36
C TYR A 218 21.87 4.04 -3.99
N HIS A 219 20.96 3.97 -4.97
CA HIS A 219 19.54 3.82 -4.70
C HIS A 219 19.26 2.48 -4.02
N VAL A 220 18.44 2.47 -2.96
CA VAL A 220 17.94 1.22 -2.37
C VAL A 220 16.67 0.83 -3.12
N SER A 221 16.86 0.14 -4.26
CA SER A 221 15.77 -0.31 -5.13
C SER A 221 15.51 -1.82 -4.97
N PRO A 222 14.30 -2.31 -5.32
CA PRO A 222 14.04 -3.75 -5.35
C PRO A 222 14.98 -4.51 -6.30
N HIS A 223 15.49 -3.86 -7.35
CA HIS A 223 16.47 -4.47 -8.25
C HIS A 223 17.82 -4.69 -7.54
N LEU A 224 18.33 -3.66 -6.86
CA LEU A 224 19.57 -3.76 -6.10
C LEU A 224 19.45 -4.82 -5.01
N VAL A 225 18.36 -4.84 -4.23
CA VAL A 225 18.17 -5.82 -3.16
C VAL A 225 18.18 -7.25 -3.70
N ARG A 226 17.54 -7.52 -4.85
CA ARG A 226 17.61 -8.85 -5.49
C ARG A 226 19.01 -9.26 -5.92
N GLN A 227 19.86 -8.31 -6.30
CA GLN A 227 21.26 -8.58 -6.65
C GLN A 227 22.10 -8.87 -5.41
N LEU A 228 21.89 -8.12 -4.33
CA LEU A 228 22.67 -8.23 -3.09
C LEU A 228 22.24 -9.43 -2.23
N ASP A 229 20.95 -9.71 -2.15
CA ASP A 229 20.39 -10.79 -1.34
C ASP A 229 19.23 -11.52 -2.07
N PRO A 230 19.56 -12.45 -2.99
CA PRO A 230 18.57 -13.23 -3.72
C PRO A 230 17.67 -14.08 -2.80
N ASP A 231 18.20 -14.58 -1.68
CA ASP A 231 17.46 -15.42 -0.74
C ASP A 231 16.39 -14.58 -0.03
N LEU A 232 16.71 -13.34 0.33
CA LEU A 232 15.73 -12.38 0.86
C LEU A 232 14.61 -12.09 -0.14
N ALA A 233 14.92 -11.99 -1.44
CA ALA A 233 13.92 -11.82 -2.47
C ALA A 233 12.98 -13.02 -2.61
N VAL A 234 13.51 -14.24 -2.49
CA VAL A 234 12.68 -15.46 -2.46
C VAL A 234 11.76 -15.46 -1.24
N LEU A 235 12.29 -15.11 -0.06
CA LEU A 235 11.52 -15.02 1.18
C LEU A 235 10.42 -13.96 1.08
N ALA A 236 10.72 -12.76 0.59
CA ALA A 236 9.74 -11.70 0.37
C ALA A 236 8.63 -12.13 -0.60
N ALA A 237 8.98 -12.83 -1.68
CA ALA A 237 8.00 -13.34 -2.64
C ALA A 237 7.09 -14.43 -2.02
N MET A 238 7.63 -15.27 -1.13
CA MET A 238 6.86 -16.27 -0.39
C MET A 238 5.91 -15.61 0.60
N VAL A 239 6.42 -14.77 1.48
CA VAL A 239 5.62 -14.03 2.47
C VAL A 239 4.56 -13.18 1.79
N GLY A 240 4.88 -12.52 0.68
CA GLY A 240 3.94 -11.70 -0.09
C GLY A 240 2.79 -12.48 -0.72
N ARG A 241 2.92 -13.79 -0.96
CA ARG A 241 1.82 -14.64 -1.44
C ARG A 241 0.88 -15.07 -0.31
N GLU A 242 1.43 -15.30 0.88
CA GLU A 242 0.67 -15.71 2.06
C GLU A 242 -0.04 -14.52 2.73
N ALA A 243 0.49 -13.32 2.55
CA ALA A 243 -0.08 -12.11 3.12
C ALA A 243 -1.43 -11.75 2.46
N PRO A 244 -2.31 -11.02 3.17
CA PRO A 244 -3.60 -10.58 2.63
C PRO A 244 -3.47 -9.88 1.27
N ALA A 245 -4.36 -10.24 0.34
CA ALA A 245 -4.33 -9.85 -1.08
C ALA A 245 -4.39 -8.33 -1.31
N ASP A 246 -4.88 -7.58 -0.33
CA ASP A 246 -5.12 -6.14 -0.38
C ASP A 246 -3.81 -5.32 -0.44
N ASN A 247 -2.65 -5.92 -0.13
CA ASN A 247 -1.37 -5.22 0.09
C ASN A 247 -0.21 -5.84 -0.74
N GLN A 248 -0.42 -6.08 -2.03
CA GLN A 248 0.48 -6.88 -2.90
C GLN A 248 1.82 -6.24 -3.32
N ASP A 249 2.35 -5.28 -2.57
CA ASP A 249 3.64 -4.66 -2.91
C ASP A 249 4.82 -5.50 -2.38
N ILE A 250 5.10 -6.62 -3.06
CA ILE A 250 6.26 -7.49 -2.80
C ILE A 250 7.57 -6.68 -2.82
N ASP A 251 7.64 -5.64 -3.66
CA ASP A 251 8.80 -4.77 -3.76
C ASP A 251 8.99 -3.91 -2.49
N ILE A 252 7.91 -3.37 -1.93
CA ILE A 252 7.97 -2.64 -0.64
C ILE A 252 8.41 -3.60 0.47
N LEU A 253 7.82 -4.79 0.53
CA LEU A 253 8.20 -5.82 1.51
C LEU A 253 9.69 -6.17 1.39
N LEU A 254 10.18 -6.40 0.18
CA LEU A 254 11.58 -6.74 -0.07
C LEU A 254 12.53 -5.64 0.42
N VAL A 255 12.25 -4.39 0.07
CA VAL A 255 13.10 -3.25 0.47
C VAL A 255 13.02 -3.02 1.98
N ALA A 256 11.83 -3.14 2.59
CA ALA A 256 11.66 -3.02 4.03
C ALA A 256 12.43 -4.11 4.81
N MET A 257 12.41 -5.36 4.35
CA MET A 257 13.18 -6.45 4.97
C MET A 257 14.69 -6.20 4.90
N PHE A 258 15.18 -5.72 3.75
CA PHE A 258 16.59 -5.38 3.57
C PHE A 258 16.99 -4.22 4.49
N LEU A 259 16.18 -3.16 4.50
CA LEU A 259 16.41 -1.99 5.31
C LEU A 259 16.36 -2.30 6.81
N ALA A 260 15.42 -3.12 7.28
CA ALA A 260 15.35 -3.57 8.67
C ALA A 260 16.65 -4.28 9.10
N GLY A 261 17.22 -5.11 8.22
CA GLY A 261 18.53 -5.72 8.43
C GLY A 261 19.67 -4.71 8.54
N LEU A 262 19.65 -3.66 7.74
CA LEU A 262 20.64 -2.57 7.82
C LEU A 262 20.51 -1.76 9.11
N LEU A 263 19.28 -1.39 9.50
CA LEU A 263 19.02 -0.64 10.73
C LEU A 263 19.45 -1.42 11.98
N ALA A 264 19.15 -2.73 12.02
CA ALA A 264 19.56 -3.59 13.13
C ALA A 264 21.09 -3.73 13.23
N GLN A 265 21.80 -3.82 12.10
CA GLN A 265 23.27 -3.83 12.10
C GLN A 265 23.86 -2.52 12.64
N CYS A 266 23.29 -1.37 12.23
CA CYS A 266 23.73 -0.06 12.69
C CYS A 266 23.45 0.15 14.18
N THR A 267 22.30 -0.30 14.68
CA THR A 267 21.93 -0.18 16.10
C THR A 267 22.84 -1.03 17.00
N GLN A 268 23.36 -2.14 16.49
CA GLN A 268 24.22 -3.07 17.24
C GLN A 268 25.71 -2.75 17.10
N ASP A 269 26.10 -1.68 16.40
CA ASP A 269 27.48 -1.34 16.02
C ASP A 269 28.28 -2.53 15.46
N ARG A 270 27.58 -3.46 14.78
CA ARG A 270 28.23 -4.65 14.23
C ARG A 270 29.01 -4.28 12.97
N ALA A 271 30.19 -4.88 12.84
CA ALA A 271 31.00 -4.76 11.63
C ALA A 271 30.16 -5.12 10.39
N ARG A 272 30.32 -4.33 9.33
CA ARG A 272 29.57 -4.46 8.08
C ARG A 272 29.78 -5.86 7.51
N SER A 273 28.75 -6.70 7.58
CA SER A 273 28.83 -8.02 6.94
C SER A 273 28.28 -7.91 5.52
N GLY A 274 29.16 -7.92 4.52
CA GLY A 274 28.79 -8.17 3.12
C GLY A 274 28.49 -6.95 2.24
N LEU A 275 28.55 -5.72 2.78
CA LEU A 275 28.52 -4.49 2.00
C LEU A 275 29.88 -3.80 2.08
N ASP A 276 30.82 -4.26 1.27
CA ASP A 276 32.16 -3.70 1.22
C ASP A 276 32.25 -2.53 0.24
N GLY A 277 33.23 -1.65 0.47
CA GLY A 277 33.54 -0.52 -0.40
C GLY A 277 32.60 0.67 -0.29
N VAL A 278 32.66 1.53 -1.30
CA VAL A 278 31.98 2.84 -1.36
C VAL A 278 30.47 2.73 -1.13
N ARG A 279 29.80 1.79 -1.81
CA ARG A 279 28.35 1.59 -1.68
C ARG A 279 27.97 1.24 -0.24
N GLY A 280 28.73 0.33 0.39
CA GLY A 280 28.50 -0.05 1.78
C GLY A 280 28.65 1.11 2.76
N ASN A 281 29.63 2.00 2.52
CA ASN A 281 29.80 3.23 3.31
C ASN A 281 28.55 4.12 3.21
N ILE A 282 28.08 4.41 2.00
CA ILE A 282 26.92 5.28 1.76
C ILE A 282 25.64 4.69 2.35
N LEU A 283 25.39 3.40 2.14
CA LEU A 283 24.21 2.73 2.69
C LEU A 283 24.23 2.69 4.23
N HIS A 284 25.41 2.57 4.83
CA HIS A 284 25.55 2.63 6.28
C HIS A 284 25.30 4.04 6.83
N SER A 285 25.87 5.07 6.21
CA SER A 285 25.57 6.48 6.57
C SER A 285 24.09 6.80 6.37
N PHE A 286 23.48 6.29 5.30
CA PHE A 286 22.04 6.45 5.07
C PHE A 286 21.20 5.76 6.13
N ALA A 287 21.56 4.53 6.52
CA ALA A 287 20.87 3.84 7.62
C ALA A 287 20.98 4.61 8.94
N LYS A 288 22.10 5.27 9.24
CA LYS A 288 22.23 6.14 10.43
C LYS A 288 21.28 7.34 10.38
N VAL A 289 21.15 7.99 9.22
CA VAL A 289 20.16 9.06 9.01
C VAL A 289 18.74 8.53 9.26
N LEU A 290 18.41 7.36 8.70
CA LEU A 290 17.10 6.75 8.89
C LEU A 290 16.83 6.32 10.34
N LEU A 291 17.86 6.05 11.15
CA LEU A 291 17.66 5.77 12.58
C LEU A 291 17.15 6.99 13.37
N CYS A 292 17.25 8.21 12.83
CA CYS A 292 16.69 9.42 13.46
C CYS A 292 15.16 9.46 13.42
N GLU A 293 14.53 8.75 12.49
CA GLU A 293 13.08 8.75 12.34
C GLU A 293 12.43 7.72 13.27
N THR A 294 11.70 8.20 14.26
CA THR A 294 11.07 7.34 15.26
C THR A 294 9.71 6.80 14.81
N PHE A 295 9.02 7.58 13.95
CA PHE A 295 7.61 7.40 13.60
C PHE A 295 6.71 7.22 14.83
N ALA A 296 7.04 7.86 15.96
CA ALA A 296 6.30 7.73 17.20
C ALA A 296 4.81 8.08 17.05
N LEU A 297 4.52 9.10 16.23
CA LEU A 297 3.17 9.61 15.98
C LEU A 297 2.53 9.04 14.70
N HIS A 298 3.24 8.20 13.94
CA HIS A 298 2.71 7.69 12.68
C HIS A 298 1.46 6.82 12.91
N PRO A 299 0.39 6.98 12.12
CA PRO A 299 -0.88 6.33 12.38
C PRO A 299 -0.81 4.80 12.40
N TYR A 300 0.07 4.18 11.61
CA TYR A 300 0.26 2.71 11.67
C TYR A 300 0.75 2.24 13.03
N ARG A 301 1.68 2.97 13.65
CA ARG A 301 2.21 2.63 14.97
C ARG A 301 1.15 2.84 16.04
N ARG A 302 0.44 3.99 15.98
CA ARG A 302 -0.65 4.29 16.92
C ARG A 302 -1.78 3.26 16.82
N ALA A 303 -2.20 2.91 15.61
CA ALA A 303 -3.23 1.90 15.37
C ALA A 303 -2.82 0.51 15.84
N ALA A 304 -1.54 0.13 15.68
CA ALA A 304 -1.05 -1.16 16.15
C ALA A 304 -0.89 -1.23 17.69
N SER A 305 -0.45 -0.14 18.32
CA SER A 305 -0.19 -0.11 19.77
C SER A 305 -1.47 0.05 20.61
N ASP A 306 -2.39 0.91 20.19
CA ASP A 306 -3.68 1.14 20.84
C ASP A 306 -4.79 1.39 19.81
N PRO A 307 -5.33 0.32 19.19
CA PRO A 307 -6.36 0.43 18.15
C PRO A 307 -7.61 1.19 18.62
N ALA A 308 -8.02 0.99 19.86
CA ALA A 308 -9.24 1.57 20.40
C ALA A 308 -9.11 3.09 20.59
N SER A 309 -8.02 3.56 21.18
CA SER A 309 -7.75 5.00 21.33
C SER A 309 -7.53 5.67 19.98
N PHE A 310 -6.78 5.03 19.09
CA PHE A 310 -6.57 5.53 17.73
C PHE A 310 -7.88 5.74 16.97
N ARG A 311 -8.78 4.74 17.00
CA ARG A 311 -10.10 4.84 16.36
C ARG A 311 -10.96 5.96 16.93
N ARG A 312 -10.98 6.13 18.25
CA ARG A 312 -11.69 7.25 18.89
C ARG A 312 -11.15 8.59 18.38
N SER A 313 -9.84 8.72 18.22
CA SER A 313 -9.20 9.97 17.77
C SER A 313 -9.53 10.39 16.33
N LEU A 314 -10.04 9.47 15.51
CA LEU A 314 -10.42 9.75 14.13
C LEU A 314 -11.93 9.71 13.90
N THR A 315 -12.73 9.48 14.94
CA THR A 315 -14.20 9.45 14.81
C THR A 315 -14.71 10.82 14.33
N PRO A 316 -15.61 10.90 13.33
CA PRO A 316 -16.39 9.81 12.72
C PRO A 316 -15.77 9.15 11.46
N SER A 317 -14.53 9.44 11.11
CA SER A 317 -13.87 8.91 9.92
C SER A 317 -13.70 7.38 9.95
N CYS A 318 -13.88 6.74 8.79
CA CYS A 318 -13.57 5.32 8.59
C CYS A 318 -12.09 5.06 8.25
N GLU A 319 -11.25 6.11 8.16
CA GLU A 319 -9.80 5.94 7.94
C GLU A 319 -9.13 5.13 9.05
N ALA A 320 -9.64 5.19 10.29
CA ALA A 320 -9.14 4.37 11.38
C ALA A 320 -9.17 2.87 11.05
N ASP A 321 -10.29 2.37 10.50
CA ASP A 321 -10.45 0.96 10.15
C ASP A 321 -9.46 0.52 9.06
N LEU A 322 -9.24 1.39 8.07
CA LEU A 322 -8.32 1.12 6.98
C LEU A 322 -6.87 1.12 7.48
N ILE A 323 -6.48 2.15 8.23
CA ILE A 323 -5.14 2.26 8.81
C ILE A 323 -4.84 1.07 9.71
N GLU A 324 -5.77 0.68 10.59
CA GLU A 324 -5.65 -0.47 11.47
C GLU A 324 -5.44 -1.77 10.68
N ARG A 325 -6.21 -1.98 9.61
CA ARG A 325 -6.03 -3.12 8.69
C ARG A 325 -4.65 -3.11 8.03
N LEU A 326 -4.22 -1.95 7.54
CA LEU A 326 -2.93 -1.82 6.88
C LEU A 326 -1.78 -2.07 7.84
N SER A 327 -1.82 -1.48 9.05
CA SER A 327 -0.80 -1.70 10.08
C SER A 327 -0.71 -3.17 10.50
N TRP A 328 -1.85 -3.83 10.67
CA TRP A 328 -1.86 -5.27 10.95
C TRP A 328 -1.29 -6.08 9.78
N GLY A 329 -1.61 -5.71 8.54
CA GLY A 329 -1.04 -6.35 7.36
C GLY A 329 0.49 -6.30 7.33
N VAL A 330 1.11 -5.24 7.84
CA VAL A 330 2.57 -5.14 7.99
C VAL A 330 3.07 -6.11 9.07
N LEU A 331 2.44 -6.13 10.24
CA LEU A 331 2.86 -6.98 11.36
C LEU A 331 2.65 -8.47 11.09
N GLU A 332 1.60 -8.82 10.34
CA GLU A 332 1.39 -10.20 9.89
C GLU A 332 2.46 -10.66 8.91
N ARG A 333 2.99 -9.76 8.06
CA ARG A 333 4.17 -10.05 7.21
C ARG A 333 5.41 -10.30 8.05
N TYR A 334 5.68 -9.47 9.07
CA TYR A 334 6.78 -9.73 10.00
C TYR A 334 6.67 -11.11 10.65
N ARG A 335 5.47 -11.46 11.10
CA ARG A 335 5.22 -12.76 11.71
C ARG A 335 5.42 -13.92 10.74
N LEU A 336 4.97 -13.78 9.50
CA LEU A 336 5.25 -14.75 8.43
C LEU A 336 6.75 -14.91 8.20
N ILE A 337 7.51 -13.80 8.18
CA ILE A 337 8.98 -13.85 8.12
C ILE A 337 9.53 -14.66 9.30
N CYS A 338 9.08 -14.42 10.54
CA CYS A 338 9.55 -15.17 11.71
C CYS A 338 9.28 -16.69 11.63
N VAL A 339 8.14 -17.09 11.06
CA VAL A 339 7.78 -18.51 10.87
C VAL A 339 8.73 -19.17 9.86
N GLU A 340 9.02 -18.48 8.77
CA GLU A 340 9.82 -19.01 7.66
C GLU A 340 11.33 -18.96 7.95
N LYS A 341 11.81 -17.83 8.46
CA LYS A 341 13.21 -17.59 8.82
C LYS A 341 13.29 -16.47 9.86
N PRO A 342 13.51 -16.80 11.15
CA PRO A 342 13.65 -15.80 12.20
C PRO A 342 14.66 -14.70 11.81
N PRO A 343 14.21 -13.44 11.68
CA PRO A 343 15.08 -12.36 11.27
C PRO A 343 16.01 -11.94 12.42
N ARG A 344 17.09 -11.22 12.09
CA ARG A 344 18.00 -10.61 13.08
C ARG A 344 17.55 -9.21 13.52
N TYR A 345 16.32 -8.86 13.23
CA TYR A 345 15.69 -7.58 13.56
C TYR A 345 14.34 -7.82 14.23
N SER A 346 13.94 -6.89 15.09
CA SER A 346 12.69 -6.90 15.85
C SER A 346 11.47 -6.52 14.98
N SER A 347 10.27 -6.70 15.53
CA SER A 347 9.02 -6.22 14.93
C SER A 347 9.00 -4.71 14.78
N GLU A 348 9.59 -4.01 15.74
CA GLU A 348 9.72 -2.56 15.75
C GLU A 348 10.61 -2.10 14.58
N GLU A 349 11.81 -2.68 14.44
CA GLU A 349 12.75 -2.32 13.38
C GLU A 349 12.16 -2.61 11.99
N PHE A 350 11.40 -3.70 11.86
CA PHE A 350 10.69 -4.01 10.63
C PHE A 350 9.56 -3.02 10.32
N LEU A 351 8.72 -2.68 11.30
CA LEU A 351 7.67 -1.67 11.12
C LEU A 351 8.31 -0.32 10.73
N ARG A 352 9.38 0.07 11.41
CA ARG A 352 10.11 1.31 11.11
C ARG A 352 10.64 1.31 9.68
N ALA A 353 11.30 0.24 9.25
CA ALA A 353 11.78 0.09 7.88
C ALA A 353 10.64 0.11 6.85
N TRP A 354 9.49 -0.51 7.15
CA TRP A 354 8.32 -0.43 6.29
C TRP A 354 7.83 1.01 6.14
N LEU A 355 7.73 1.74 7.26
CA LEU A 355 7.32 3.14 7.28
C LEU A 355 8.27 4.02 6.47
N MET A 356 9.59 3.78 6.54
CA MET A 356 10.55 4.45 5.66
C MET A 356 10.20 4.25 4.18
N VAL A 357 9.97 3.01 3.76
CA VAL A 357 9.71 2.75 2.34
C VAL A 357 8.45 3.47 1.88
N ILE A 358 7.34 3.40 2.63
CA ILE A 358 6.09 4.04 2.18
C ILE A 358 6.11 5.57 2.28
N THR A 359 6.90 6.13 3.20
CA THR A 359 6.97 7.59 3.44
C THR A 359 8.03 8.28 2.57
N ARG A 360 9.04 7.56 2.08
CA ARG A 360 10.23 8.16 1.45
C ARG A 360 10.59 7.59 0.08
N ALA A 361 9.95 6.51 -0.36
CA ALA A 361 10.27 5.94 -1.67
C ALA A 361 9.78 6.83 -2.82
N PHE A 362 10.68 6.97 -3.79
CA PHE A 362 10.41 7.58 -5.09
C PHE A 362 9.85 6.54 -6.07
N GLU A 363 9.07 7.04 -7.03
CA GLU A 363 8.65 6.25 -8.18
C GLU A 363 9.79 6.16 -9.19
N VAL A 364 10.36 4.96 -9.34
CA VAL A 364 11.43 4.68 -10.31
C VAL A 364 11.07 3.42 -11.08
N GLY A 365 10.98 3.53 -12.41
CA GLY A 365 10.59 2.40 -13.26
C GLY A 365 9.15 1.92 -13.05
N GLY A 366 8.25 2.82 -12.63
CA GLY A 366 6.84 2.52 -12.37
C GLY A 366 6.56 1.82 -11.05
N THR A 367 7.54 1.73 -10.15
CA THR A 367 7.33 1.23 -8.78
C THR A 367 7.73 2.28 -7.75
N ARG A 368 6.85 2.51 -6.77
CA ARG A 368 7.07 3.45 -5.65
C ARG A 368 7.73 2.75 -4.46
N SER A 369 8.92 2.21 -4.69
CA SER A 369 9.63 1.36 -3.72
C SER A 369 11.13 1.62 -3.66
N THR A 370 11.62 2.69 -4.28
CA THR A 370 13.06 3.00 -4.34
C THR A 370 13.39 4.15 -3.39
N LEU A 371 14.25 3.91 -2.40
CA LEU A 371 14.78 4.97 -1.54
C LEU A 371 16.01 5.59 -2.18
N VAL A 372 16.11 6.92 -2.13
CA VAL A 372 17.19 7.68 -2.75
C VAL A 372 17.89 8.51 -1.68
N PRO A 373 19.06 8.05 -1.18
CA PRO A 373 19.76 8.69 -0.08
C PRO A 373 19.94 10.20 -0.29
N GLY A 374 19.54 10.97 0.72
CA GLY A 374 19.70 12.43 0.74
C GLY A 374 18.57 13.19 0.06
N LEU A 375 17.95 12.65 -1.00
CA LEU A 375 16.81 13.32 -1.65
C LEU A 375 15.50 13.13 -0.88
N ASP A 376 15.44 12.12 -0.01
CA ASP A 376 14.28 11.81 0.83
C ASP A 376 14.11 12.72 2.06
N CYS A 377 15.01 13.69 2.25
CA CYS A 377 14.99 14.61 3.40
C CYS A 377 14.22 15.93 3.14
N PHE A 378 13.69 16.12 1.93
CA PHE A 378 12.89 17.30 1.59
C PHE A 378 11.42 17.08 1.94
N ASN A 379 10.81 18.05 2.63
CA ASN A 379 9.41 17.99 3.05
C ASN A 379 8.44 18.24 1.89
N HIS A 380 7.15 18.04 2.12
CA HIS A 380 6.10 18.19 1.12
C HIS A 380 5.26 19.46 1.31
N ASP A 381 5.15 20.26 0.26
CA ASP A 381 4.17 21.34 0.15
C ASP A 381 3.88 21.63 -1.34
N PRO A 382 2.73 21.20 -1.89
CA PRO A 382 2.40 21.39 -3.31
C PRO A 382 2.14 22.87 -3.65
N SER A 383 1.90 23.74 -2.67
CA SER A 383 1.61 25.16 -2.89
C SER A 383 2.85 26.01 -3.17
N ARG A 384 4.02 25.55 -2.72
CA ARG A 384 5.27 26.31 -2.82
C ARG A 384 6.09 26.02 -4.06
N GLN A 385 5.93 24.83 -4.63
CA GLN A 385 6.61 24.37 -5.84
C GLN A 385 8.09 24.78 -5.87
N CYS A 386 8.86 24.39 -4.84
CA CYS A 386 10.26 24.83 -4.72
C CYS A 386 11.21 23.99 -5.60
N ALA A 387 10.98 22.68 -5.66
CA ALA A 387 11.86 21.76 -6.36
C ALA A 387 11.10 20.58 -6.99
N LYS A 388 11.68 20.03 -8.06
CA LYS A 388 11.19 18.83 -8.75
C LYS A 388 12.30 17.79 -8.90
N VAL A 389 11.90 16.53 -8.87
CA VAL A 389 12.78 15.38 -9.10
C VAL A 389 12.77 15.01 -10.58
N ARG A 390 13.94 14.67 -11.11
CA ARG A 390 14.13 14.16 -12.47
C ARG A 390 15.04 12.95 -12.45
N LEU A 391 14.75 12.00 -13.33
CA LEU A 391 15.66 10.91 -13.68
C LEU A 391 16.43 11.33 -14.94
N ASP A 392 17.75 11.23 -14.90
CA ASP A 392 18.57 11.47 -16.08
C ASP A 392 18.67 10.21 -16.97
N SER A 393 19.41 10.30 -18.08
CA SER A 393 19.61 9.17 -18.99
C SER A 393 20.41 8.01 -18.39
N SER A 394 21.19 8.27 -17.35
CA SER A 394 21.99 7.28 -16.62
C SER A 394 21.17 6.57 -15.53
N GLY A 395 19.97 7.09 -15.22
CA GLY A 395 19.11 6.64 -14.12
C GLY A 395 19.40 7.35 -12.80
N ASP A 396 20.34 8.30 -12.79
CA ASP A 396 20.65 9.08 -11.60
C ASP A 396 19.48 10.02 -11.31
N MET A 397 19.25 10.27 -10.02
CA MET A 397 18.16 11.14 -9.58
C MET A 397 18.72 12.52 -9.29
N CYS A 398 18.15 13.53 -9.96
CA CYS A 398 18.51 14.93 -9.85
C CYS A 398 17.34 15.72 -9.28
N LEU A 399 17.62 16.60 -8.34
CA LEU A 399 16.67 17.58 -7.81
C LEU A 399 17.02 18.96 -8.34
N GLU A 400 16.05 19.61 -9.00
CA GLU A 400 16.21 20.94 -9.59
C GLU A 400 15.24 21.92 -8.94
N ALA A 401 15.70 23.15 -8.67
CA ALA A 401 14.83 24.24 -8.23
C ALA A 401 13.86 24.62 -9.36
N THR A 402 12.57 24.77 -9.05
CA THR A 402 11.52 25.14 -10.02
C THR A 402 11.21 26.62 -10.06
N ARG A 403 11.85 27.40 -9.18
CA ARG A 403 11.80 28.86 -9.11
C ARG A 403 13.03 29.37 -8.36
N CYS A 404 13.19 30.69 -8.30
CA CYS A 404 14.14 31.31 -7.38
C CYS A 404 13.71 31.06 -5.91
N ILE A 405 14.68 30.76 -5.05
CA ILE A 405 14.47 30.47 -3.61
C ILE A 405 15.35 31.43 -2.80
N THR A 406 14.75 32.09 -1.81
CA THR A 406 15.44 33.08 -0.97
C THR A 406 16.15 32.42 0.21
N PRO A 407 17.26 32.99 0.72
CA PRO A 407 17.88 32.52 1.96
C PRO A 407 16.88 32.45 3.11
N GLY A 408 16.95 31.40 3.92
CA GLY A 408 16.03 31.12 5.03
C GLY A 408 14.74 30.41 4.61
N GLU A 409 14.47 30.28 3.31
CA GLU A 409 13.30 29.55 2.83
C GLU A 409 13.56 28.03 2.81
N GLU A 410 12.59 27.26 3.30
CA GLU A 410 12.59 25.80 3.18
C GLU A 410 12.19 25.35 1.77
N ILE A 411 12.87 24.32 1.30
CA ILE A 411 12.73 23.75 -0.02
C ILE A 411 11.82 22.53 0.08
N PHE A 412 10.65 22.62 -0.55
CA PHE A 412 9.64 21.58 -0.55
C PHE A 412 9.57 20.85 -1.89
N LEU A 413 9.26 19.55 -1.82
CA LEU A 413 8.87 18.70 -2.94
C LEU A 413 7.36 18.57 -3.05
N GLU A 414 6.93 18.15 -4.23
CA GLU A 414 5.62 17.58 -4.45
C GLU A 414 5.71 16.05 -4.44
N TYR A 415 5.12 15.40 -3.42
CA TYR A 415 5.06 13.93 -3.33
C TYR A 415 4.01 13.32 -4.26
N GLY A 416 3.26 14.16 -4.97
CA GLY A 416 2.12 13.86 -5.83
C GLY A 416 0.85 14.57 -5.37
N GLU A 417 -0.21 14.43 -6.17
CA GLU A 417 -1.55 14.93 -5.86
C GLU A 417 -2.22 14.07 -4.79
N LEU A 418 -1.97 14.39 -3.52
CA LEU A 418 -2.41 13.58 -2.38
C LEU A 418 -3.43 14.34 -1.51
N SER A 419 -4.53 13.66 -1.17
CA SER A 419 -5.50 14.16 -0.18
C SER A 419 -4.97 14.03 1.26
N ASN A 420 -5.44 14.86 2.20
CA ASN A 420 -5.06 14.73 3.62
C ASN A 420 -5.27 13.33 4.21
N PRO A 421 -6.35 12.58 3.92
CA PRO A 421 -6.46 11.19 4.37
C PRO A 421 -5.31 10.29 3.86
N MET A 422 -4.87 10.49 2.61
CA MET A 422 -3.71 9.77 2.06
C MET A 422 -2.40 10.25 2.68
N LEU A 423 -2.20 11.56 2.83
CA LEU A 423 -1.02 12.12 3.49
C LEU A 423 -0.90 11.61 4.93
N TYR A 424 -2.00 11.61 5.68
CA TYR A 424 -2.00 11.14 7.06
C TYR A 424 -1.69 9.66 7.11
N ARG A 425 -2.39 8.84 6.33
CA ARG A 425 -2.22 7.38 6.32
C ARG A 425 -0.81 6.95 5.90
N THR A 426 -0.22 7.60 4.91
CA THR A 426 1.06 7.19 4.31
C THR A 426 2.26 7.90 4.94
N TYR A 427 2.13 9.18 5.29
CA TYR A 427 3.23 10.04 5.75
C TYR A 427 3.11 10.50 7.20
N GLY A 428 1.95 10.32 7.83
CA GLY A 428 1.72 10.70 9.22
C GLY A 428 1.45 12.19 9.47
N PHE A 429 1.20 12.99 8.43
CA PHE A 429 0.86 14.41 8.57
C PHE A 429 -0.31 14.81 7.65
N THR A 430 -0.84 16.02 7.85
CA THR A 430 -1.86 16.63 6.98
C THR A 430 -1.47 18.06 6.65
N LEU A 431 -1.93 18.58 5.51
CA LEU A 431 -1.78 20.00 5.16
C LEU A 431 -2.98 20.82 5.66
N PRO A 432 -2.85 22.15 5.80
CA PRO A 432 -3.98 23.03 6.06
C PRO A 432 -5.11 22.85 5.02
N THR A 433 -6.37 22.91 5.47
CA THR A 433 -7.57 22.53 4.69
C THR A 433 -7.77 23.29 3.38
N LYS A 434 -7.14 24.46 3.22
CA LYS A 434 -7.25 25.30 2.01
C LYS A 434 -6.60 24.69 0.77
N VAL A 435 -5.79 23.65 0.91
CA VAL A 435 -4.96 23.07 -0.16
C VAL A 435 -5.52 21.73 -0.68
N ASN A 436 -6.67 21.26 -0.18
CA ASN A 436 -6.89 19.83 -0.10
C ASN A 436 -7.83 19.23 -1.16
N ILE A 437 -7.34 18.19 -1.83
CA ILE A 437 -8.12 17.29 -2.69
C ILE A 437 -9.01 16.42 -1.80
N GLN A 438 -10.28 16.26 -2.16
CA GLN A 438 -11.21 15.40 -1.42
C GLN A 438 -11.00 13.93 -1.80
N SER A 439 -10.92 13.04 -0.82
CA SER A 439 -10.98 11.59 -1.03
C SER A 439 -12.21 11.00 -0.34
N CYS A 440 -12.73 9.93 -0.93
CA CYS A 440 -13.87 9.18 -0.42
C CYS A 440 -13.47 7.71 -0.31
N LEU A 441 -13.49 7.18 0.91
CA LEU A 441 -13.26 5.77 1.17
C LEU A 441 -14.60 5.06 1.38
N VAL A 442 -14.79 3.95 0.67
CA VAL A 442 -15.99 3.13 0.77
C VAL A 442 -15.58 1.73 1.20
N LEU A 443 -15.93 1.35 2.44
CA LEU A 443 -15.69 -0.01 2.92
C LEU A 443 -16.86 -0.91 2.49
N PRO A 444 -16.63 -1.96 1.67
CA PRO A 444 -17.71 -2.82 1.18
C PRO A 444 -18.58 -3.39 2.28
N ASN A 445 -18.00 -3.79 3.41
CA ASN A 445 -18.74 -4.34 4.54
C ASN A 445 -19.62 -3.29 5.23
N ARG A 446 -19.19 -2.02 5.30
CA ARG A 446 -20.03 -0.94 5.84
C ARG A 446 -21.16 -0.62 4.89
N VAL A 447 -20.89 -0.56 3.59
CA VAL A 447 -21.95 -0.44 2.57
C VAL A 447 -22.92 -1.59 2.72
N GLN A 448 -22.45 -2.84 2.79
CA GLN A 448 -23.32 -4.00 2.95
C GLN A 448 -24.13 -3.95 4.24
N ARG A 449 -23.57 -3.51 5.37
CA ARG A 449 -24.32 -3.33 6.62
C ARG A 449 -25.41 -2.27 6.49
N VAL A 450 -25.07 -1.13 5.90
CA VAL A 450 -26.03 -0.06 5.62
C VAL A 450 -27.13 -0.57 4.68
N LEU A 451 -26.76 -1.22 3.58
CA LEU A 451 -27.70 -1.83 2.64
C LEU A 451 -28.56 -2.90 3.33
N ASN A 452 -28.00 -3.79 4.15
CA ASN A 452 -28.76 -4.82 4.86
C ASN A 452 -29.69 -4.24 5.93
N HIS A 453 -29.32 -3.11 6.53
CA HIS A 453 -30.14 -2.44 7.53
C HIS A 453 -31.33 -1.73 6.89
N HIS A 454 -31.14 -1.16 5.69
CA HIS A 454 -32.14 -0.30 5.06
C HIS A 454 -32.89 -0.94 3.88
N LEU A 455 -32.34 -1.97 3.25
CA LEU A 455 -33.03 -2.72 2.21
C LEU A 455 -33.77 -3.92 2.85
N PRO A 456 -34.96 -4.28 2.33
CA PRO A 456 -35.62 -5.51 2.74
C PRO A 456 -34.68 -6.71 2.55
N SER A 457 -34.77 -7.71 3.43
CA SER A 457 -33.95 -8.93 3.36
C SER A 457 -34.03 -9.65 2.00
N SER A 458 -35.14 -9.49 1.26
CA SER A 458 -35.30 -9.98 -0.11
C SER A 458 -34.35 -9.35 -1.15
N HIS A 459 -33.66 -8.28 -0.79
CA HIS A 459 -32.71 -7.55 -1.63
C HIS A 459 -31.25 -7.73 -1.19
N ALA A 460 -30.99 -8.52 -0.13
CA ALA A 460 -29.63 -8.85 0.27
C ALA A 460 -28.89 -9.56 -0.87
N GLY A 461 -27.67 -9.12 -1.17
CA GLY A 461 -26.82 -9.72 -2.22
C GLY A 461 -27.17 -9.33 -3.66
N ARG A 462 -28.10 -8.38 -3.89
CA ARG A 462 -28.36 -7.84 -5.23
C ARG A 462 -27.30 -6.81 -5.66
N LEU A 463 -26.96 -6.81 -6.95
CA LEU A 463 -26.12 -5.78 -7.55
C LEU A 463 -26.94 -4.48 -7.67
N LEU A 464 -26.50 -3.42 -7.00
CA LEU A 464 -27.09 -2.09 -7.14
C LEU A 464 -26.39 -1.36 -8.28
N GLN A 465 -27.04 -1.31 -9.44
CA GLN A 465 -26.61 -0.47 -10.55
C GLN A 465 -27.29 0.89 -10.44
N LEU A 466 -26.50 1.93 -10.20
CA LEU A 466 -26.96 3.31 -10.20
C LEU A 466 -26.65 3.92 -11.57
N ASP A 467 -27.68 4.03 -12.42
CA ASP A 467 -27.56 4.67 -13.73
C ASP A 467 -27.79 6.17 -13.59
N SER A 468 -26.72 6.96 -13.71
CA SER A 468 -26.78 8.41 -13.58
C SER A 468 -27.74 9.05 -14.60
N SER A 469 -27.98 8.44 -15.75
CA SER A 469 -28.93 8.95 -16.75
C SER A 469 -30.39 8.79 -16.33
N ARG A 470 -30.67 7.81 -15.46
CA ARG A 470 -32.00 7.53 -14.89
C ARG A 470 -32.23 8.22 -13.55
N LEU A 471 -31.23 8.91 -13.02
CA LEU A 471 -31.36 9.74 -11.81
C LEU A 471 -31.98 11.10 -12.16
N LEU A 472 -32.74 11.65 -11.20
CA LEU A 472 -33.28 13.01 -11.29
C LEU A 472 -32.14 14.04 -11.49
N PRO A 473 -32.36 15.14 -12.21
CA PRO A 473 -31.32 16.13 -12.51
C PRO A 473 -30.58 16.68 -11.27
N GLU A 474 -31.29 16.90 -10.17
CA GLU A 474 -30.71 17.34 -8.88
C GLU A 474 -29.79 16.27 -8.28
N LEU A 475 -30.09 14.99 -8.54
CA LEU A 475 -29.31 13.84 -8.11
C LEU A 475 -28.09 13.59 -9.00
N ARG A 476 -28.16 13.98 -10.28
CA ARG A 476 -27.05 13.90 -11.24
C ARG A 476 -25.90 14.85 -10.88
N GLY A 477 -26.23 16.08 -10.47
CA GLY A 477 -25.24 17.05 -9.99
C GLY A 477 -24.56 16.61 -8.69
N LEU A 478 -25.28 15.90 -7.82
CA LEU A 478 -24.76 15.34 -6.56
C LEU A 478 -23.89 14.09 -6.77
N MET A 479 -24.16 13.27 -7.79
CA MET A 479 -23.32 12.12 -8.18
C MET A 479 -21.95 12.54 -8.74
N GLN A 480 -21.85 13.71 -9.37
CA GLN A 480 -20.58 14.25 -9.86
C GLN A 480 -19.68 14.77 -8.72
N VAL A 481 -20.24 14.97 -7.51
CA VAL A 481 -19.52 15.65 -6.42
C VAL A 481 -19.40 14.77 -5.15
N ARG A 482 -20.43 14.03 -4.70
CA ARG A 482 -20.39 13.26 -3.43
C ARG A 482 -21.39 12.09 -3.39
N VAL A 483 -21.01 10.93 -3.91
CA VAL A 483 -21.82 9.69 -3.95
C VAL A 483 -22.24 9.17 -2.56
N LEU A 484 -21.42 9.36 -1.52
CA LEU A 484 -21.64 8.73 -0.20
C LEU A 484 -22.52 9.55 0.75
N ALA A 485 -22.38 10.89 0.74
CA ALA A 485 -23.25 11.79 1.49
C ALA A 485 -24.71 11.67 1.03
N TRP A 486 -24.88 11.39 -0.27
CA TRP A 486 -26.18 11.10 -0.88
C TRP A 486 -26.79 9.78 -0.39
N LEU A 487 -26.04 8.67 -0.40
CA LEU A 487 -26.49 7.39 0.14
C LEU A 487 -26.92 7.51 1.62
N LEU A 488 -26.13 8.21 2.43
CA LEU A 488 -26.45 8.43 3.85
C LEU A 488 -27.67 9.36 4.05
N TRP A 489 -27.80 10.44 3.26
CA TRP A 489 -28.95 11.34 3.33
C TRP A 489 -30.26 10.68 2.91
N LEU A 490 -30.25 9.85 1.86
CA LEU A 490 -31.44 9.11 1.38
C LEU A 490 -31.96 8.17 2.46
N LEU A 491 -31.05 7.52 3.18
CA LEU A 491 -31.36 6.59 4.25
C LEU A 491 -31.88 7.32 5.51
N GLN A 492 -31.31 8.49 5.82
CA GLN A 492 -31.76 9.36 6.92
C GLN A 492 -33.13 10.03 6.65
N LYS A 493 -33.41 10.38 5.39
CA LYS A 493 -34.70 10.97 4.99
C LYS A 493 -35.82 9.95 5.06
N HIS A 494 -35.54 8.69 4.68
CA HIS A 494 -36.48 7.58 4.80
C HIS A 494 -36.83 7.27 6.27
N GLU A 495 -35.86 7.41 7.19
CA GLU A 495 -36.07 7.29 8.65
C GLU A 495 -37.04 8.37 9.18
N LYS A 496 -36.86 9.64 8.80
CA LYS A 496 -37.76 10.74 9.20
C LYS A 496 -39.18 10.58 8.65
N GLN A 497 -39.33 10.07 7.43
CA GLN A 497 -40.65 9.79 6.85
C GLN A 497 -41.36 8.60 7.52
N GLN A 498 -40.63 7.55 7.91
CA GLN A 498 -41.23 6.44 8.66
C GLN A 498 -41.59 6.80 10.11
N MET A 499 -40.83 7.68 10.76
CA MET A 499 -41.21 8.18 12.09
C MET A 499 -42.44 9.11 12.04
N SER A 500 -42.57 9.92 10.99
CA SER A 500 -43.77 10.76 10.77
C SER A 500 -45.04 9.93 10.51
N LEU A 501 -44.92 8.75 9.90
CA LEU A 501 -46.06 7.86 9.62
C LEU A 501 -46.51 7.02 10.83
N ARG A 502 -45.67 6.90 11.86
CA ARG A 502 -45.98 6.12 13.07
C ARG A 502 -46.64 6.94 14.19
N GLN A 503 -46.84 8.25 14.02
CA GLN A 503 -47.40 9.14 15.05
C GLN A 503 -48.85 9.59 14.84
N THR A 504 -49.57 9.11 13.82
CA THR A 504 -51.00 9.40 13.67
C THR A 504 -51.87 8.33 14.34
N PRO A 505 -52.62 8.65 15.43
CA PRO A 505 -53.56 7.72 16.01
C PRO A 505 -54.82 7.64 15.14
N LEU A 506 -55.23 6.41 14.80
CA LEU A 506 -56.49 6.12 14.13
C LEU A 506 -57.66 6.39 15.09
N HIS A 507 -58.44 7.43 14.81
CA HIS A 507 -59.82 7.54 15.25
C HIS A 507 -60.74 7.52 14.03
N GLY A 508 -61.69 6.59 14.07
CA GLY A 508 -62.54 6.26 12.94
C GLY A 508 -63.61 7.31 12.67
N GLN A 509 -63.90 7.51 11.39
CA GLN A 509 -65.24 7.74 10.88
C GLN A 509 -65.25 7.51 9.37
N THR A 510 -66.29 6.82 8.91
CA THR A 510 -66.61 6.53 7.52
C THR A 510 -67.27 7.74 6.87
N SER A 511 -66.68 8.28 5.79
CA SER A 511 -67.39 9.03 4.76
C SER A 511 -66.57 9.10 3.48
N GLU A 512 -67.20 8.78 2.35
CA GLU A 512 -66.68 8.90 0.99
C GLU A 512 -66.14 10.30 0.69
N PHE A 513 -64.94 10.38 0.13
CA PHE A 513 -64.49 11.54 -0.64
C PHE A 513 -63.70 11.11 -1.88
N ARG A 514 -64.01 11.80 -2.98
CA ARG A 514 -63.59 11.55 -4.36
C ARG A 514 -62.07 11.56 -4.54
N CYS A 515 -61.58 10.63 -5.36
CA CYS A 515 -60.25 10.64 -5.97
C CYS A 515 -60.00 11.93 -6.75
N LEU A 516 -58.92 12.64 -6.40
CA LEU A 516 -58.17 13.52 -7.28
C LEU A 516 -56.67 13.31 -7.02
N GLY A 517 -55.95 12.93 -8.07
CA GLY A 517 -54.56 13.32 -8.31
C GLY A 517 -53.46 12.52 -7.61
N ASP A 518 -52.96 11.51 -8.33
CA ASP A 518 -51.54 11.24 -8.58
C ASP A 518 -50.51 11.50 -7.46
N CYS A 519 -50.08 10.41 -6.82
CA CYS A 519 -48.68 10.18 -6.43
C CYS A 519 -48.44 8.67 -6.24
N SER A 520 -48.56 7.92 -7.33
CA SER A 520 -48.10 6.52 -7.44
C SER A 520 -47.14 6.39 -8.62
N MET A 521 -46.06 7.18 -8.61
CA MET A 521 -44.93 7.01 -9.55
C MET A 521 -43.63 7.48 -8.90
N ALA A 522 -43.11 6.69 -7.97
CA ALA A 522 -41.72 6.81 -7.56
C ALA A 522 -41.25 5.48 -6.96
N LEU A 523 -41.27 4.38 -7.73
CA LEU A 523 -40.49 3.16 -7.50
C LEU A 523 -40.62 2.12 -8.65
N SER A 524 -41.10 2.51 -9.85
CA SER A 524 -41.30 1.59 -10.97
C SER A 524 -40.08 1.36 -11.87
N ASN A 525 -38.94 2.02 -11.65
CA ASN A 525 -37.77 1.93 -12.54
C ASN A 525 -36.51 1.39 -11.85
N VAL A 526 -36.65 0.32 -11.05
CA VAL A 526 -35.53 -0.52 -10.61
C VAL A 526 -35.62 -1.83 -11.36
N GLU A 527 -34.81 -2.01 -12.40
CA GLU A 527 -34.66 -3.33 -13.03
C GLU A 527 -33.84 -4.23 -12.09
N VAL A 528 -34.49 -5.28 -11.61
CA VAL A 528 -33.87 -6.36 -10.86
C VAL A 528 -33.57 -7.47 -11.86
N SER A 529 -32.31 -7.63 -12.23
CA SER A 529 -31.86 -8.80 -13.00
C SER A 529 -31.49 -9.94 -12.05
N ASN A 530 -31.93 -11.16 -12.39
CA ASN A 530 -31.76 -12.38 -11.61
C ASN A 530 -30.88 -13.42 -12.33
N ASP A 531 -30.02 -13.01 -13.27
CA ASP A 531 -29.19 -13.94 -14.03
C ASP A 531 -27.77 -14.08 -13.47
N ARG A 532 -27.50 -15.28 -12.93
CA ARG A 532 -26.16 -15.83 -12.78
C ARG A 532 -25.80 -16.59 -14.05
N THR A 533 -25.27 -15.90 -15.05
CA THR A 533 -24.57 -16.57 -16.16
C THR A 533 -23.29 -15.82 -16.50
N GLU A 534 -22.21 -16.59 -16.53
CA GLU A 534 -20.87 -16.20 -16.93
C GLU A 534 -20.87 -15.54 -18.32
N VAL A 535 -20.30 -14.34 -18.45
CA VAL A 535 -19.76 -13.87 -19.73
C VAL A 535 -18.42 -13.18 -19.48
N GLY A 536 -17.37 -13.88 -19.89
CA GLY A 536 -16.00 -13.38 -19.92
C GLY A 536 -15.80 -12.29 -20.96
N GLY A 537 -14.87 -11.38 -20.63
CA GLY A 537 -14.61 -10.14 -21.34
C GLY A 537 -14.08 -10.30 -22.77
N PHE A 538 -14.41 -9.30 -23.57
CA PHE A 538 -13.61 -8.58 -24.56
C PHE A 538 -14.58 -7.56 -25.17
N TRP A 539 -14.11 -6.38 -25.60
CA TRP A 539 -14.86 -5.22 -26.14
C TRP A 539 -14.99 -4.01 -25.21
N LEU A 540 -13.89 -3.25 -25.07
CA LEU A 540 -13.98 -1.79 -24.87
C LEU A 540 -12.72 -1.02 -25.34
N SER A 541 -12.04 -1.47 -26.41
CA SER A 541 -10.83 -0.79 -26.93
C SER A 541 -10.94 -0.25 -28.36
N ARG A 542 -12.13 -0.29 -28.99
CA ARG A 542 -12.34 0.18 -30.38
C ARG A 542 -13.19 1.44 -30.56
N LEU A 543 -13.78 1.98 -29.51
CA LEU A 543 -14.68 3.14 -29.60
C LEU A 543 -14.03 4.50 -29.34
N LEU A 544 -12.77 4.55 -28.88
CA LEU A 544 -12.06 5.80 -28.56
C LEU A 544 -11.04 6.26 -29.61
N LYS A 545 -10.99 5.65 -30.81
CA LYS A 545 -10.06 6.04 -31.88
C LYS A 545 -10.69 6.70 -33.11
N ASN A 546 -12.02 6.83 -33.18
CA ASN A 546 -12.70 7.33 -34.40
C ASN A 546 -13.43 8.68 -34.24
N HIS A 547 -13.11 9.49 -33.21
CA HIS A 547 -13.74 10.80 -33.03
C HIS A 547 -12.76 11.97 -32.79
N ILE A 548 -11.56 11.86 -33.35
CA ILE A 548 -10.66 13.00 -33.52
C ILE A 548 -10.23 13.06 -34.98
N GLN A 549 -11.15 13.49 -35.85
CA GLN A 549 -10.86 14.10 -37.14
C GLN A 549 -12.15 14.76 -37.65
N GLN A 550 -12.04 15.99 -38.15
CA GLN A 550 -13.12 16.92 -38.57
C GLN A 550 -13.78 17.61 -37.35
N THR A 551 -13.67 18.92 -37.12
CA THR A 551 -13.75 20.07 -38.04
C THR A 551 -12.91 21.27 -37.57
N ARG A 552 -12.27 21.97 -38.50
CA ARG A 552 -11.66 23.31 -38.35
C ARG A 552 -12.57 24.39 -38.97
N THR A 553 -12.33 25.63 -38.54
CA THR A 553 -12.69 26.97 -39.08
C THR A 553 -13.89 27.69 -38.40
N PRO A 554 -13.96 29.04 -38.41
CA PRO A 554 -13.30 29.87 -37.38
C PRO A 554 -14.20 30.98 -36.79
N GLU A 555 -13.67 31.64 -35.76
CA GLU A 555 -13.95 33.01 -35.28
C GLU A 555 -15.40 33.44 -34.94
N THR A 556 -15.61 33.80 -33.67
CA THR A 556 -15.96 35.20 -33.33
C THR A 556 -15.84 35.47 -31.83
N THR A 557 -15.16 36.58 -31.55
CA THR A 557 -14.85 37.16 -30.26
C THR A 557 -16.06 37.88 -29.69
N HIS A 558 -16.50 37.50 -28.49
CA HIS A 558 -17.28 38.39 -27.62
C HIS A 558 -16.70 38.38 -26.20
N ARG A 559 -16.12 39.53 -25.83
CA ARG A 559 -15.84 39.92 -24.44
C ARG A 559 -17.18 40.19 -23.75
N VAL A 560 -17.41 39.55 -22.61
CA VAL A 560 -18.37 40.02 -21.60
C VAL A 560 -17.60 40.23 -20.31
N SER A 561 -17.55 41.48 -19.88
CA SER A 561 -17.13 41.87 -18.54
C SER A 561 -18.25 41.56 -17.55
N LEU A 562 -17.92 40.98 -16.41
CA LEU A 562 -18.77 41.06 -15.23
C LEU A 562 -17.98 41.71 -14.10
N SER A 563 -18.45 42.89 -13.75
CA SER A 563 -18.11 43.70 -12.59
C SER A 563 -18.83 43.18 -11.35
N ASP A 564 -18.13 43.39 -10.23
CA ASP A 564 -18.57 43.50 -8.84
C ASP A 564 -18.82 42.24 -7.98
N PRO A 565 -18.20 42.20 -6.77
CA PRO A 565 -18.37 41.13 -5.80
C PRO A 565 -19.60 41.38 -4.90
N VAL A 566 -20.41 40.34 -4.73
CA VAL A 566 -21.42 40.31 -3.66
C VAL A 566 -20.75 39.82 -2.38
N THR A 567 -20.62 40.72 -1.41
CA THR A 567 -20.34 40.43 -0.01
C THR A 567 -21.50 39.64 0.61
N PHE A 568 -21.20 38.48 1.18
CA PHE A 568 -22.08 37.86 2.18
C PHE A 568 -21.31 37.67 3.48
N ALA A 569 -21.88 38.28 4.52
CA ALA A 569 -21.39 38.29 5.88
C ALA A 569 -21.43 36.89 6.50
N GLU A 570 -20.42 36.65 7.35
CA GLU A 570 -20.33 35.59 8.34
C GLU A 570 -21.65 35.44 9.10
N HIS A 571 -22.05 34.21 9.41
CA HIS A 571 -22.66 33.82 10.69
C HIS A 571 -22.47 32.29 10.87
N GLY A 572 -21.63 31.92 11.83
CA GLY A 572 -21.91 30.91 12.85
C GLY A 572 -21.99 29.43 12.47
N PHE A 573 -21.06 28.67 13.07
CA PHE A 573 -21.18 27.25 13.47
C PHE A 573 -21.17 26.18 12.37
N PHE A 574 -20.07 25.43 12.28
CA PHE A 574 -20.04 23.98 12.59
C PHE A 574 -18.60 23.48 12.63
N GLN A 575 -18.26 22.76 13.70
CA GLN A 575 -17.06 21.94 13.85
C GLN A 575 -17.06 20.77 12.86
N CYS A 576 -15.89 20.43 12.34
CA CYS A 576 -15.47 19.08 11.97
C CYS A 576 -14.03 18.89 12.45
#